data_AF-A0A5A7T3D4-F1
#
_entry.id   AF-A0A5A7T3D4-F1
#
_cell.length_a   1.000
_cell.length_b   1.000
_cell.length_c   1.000
_cell.angle_alpha   90.00
_cell.angle_beta   90.00
_cell.angle_gamma   90.00
#
_symmetry.space_group_name_H-M   'P 1'
#
loop_
_entity.id
_entity.type
_entity.pdbx_description
1 polymer ?
#
loop_
_entity_poly.entity_id
_entity_poly.type
_entity_poly.pdbx_seq_one_letter_code
_entity_poly.pdbx_strand_id
1 'polypeptide(L)'
;MVLGTFILEGGGEAVRDTLLSSKDSAELFAERFDGWYDSVTVDSHLHWQNELNEKNEVFFDILDGIFVNYGWREGTPQQSAAVAGGRKHGLYMGIDVLGRGTFGGGGWNTNVALDVLKRDDVSAAIFAPGWVHEHEQETDFQTAQNNQLEHLSIVEGIYH
;
A
#
# COMPACT_ATOMS: atom_id res chain seq x y z
N MET A 1 -1.32 -2.47 13.79
CA MET A 1 -0.56 -3.06 12.67
C MET A 1 -1.49 -3.99 11.90
N VAL A 2 -2.16 -3.48 10.87
CA VAL A 2 -2.86 -4.30 9.89
C VAL A 2 -1.95 -4.34 8.66
N LEU A 3 -1.43 -5.53 8.34
CA LEU A 3 -0.72 -5.73 7.09
C LEU A 3 -1.66 -6.38 6.09
N GLY A 4 -1.86 -5.70 4.95
CA GLY A 4 -2.49 -6.26 3.75
C GLY A 4 -3.54 -5.36 3.11
N THR A 5 -3.23 -4.83 1.91
CA THR A 5 -4.00 -5.01 0.67
C THR A 5 -3.18 -4.49 -0.53
N PHE A 6 -3.13 -5.26 -1.63
CA PHE A 6 -2.27 -5.08 -2.81
C PHE A 6 -3.07 -4.57 -4.02
N ILE A 7 -2.58 -3.55 -4.75
CA ILE A 7 -3.17 -3.07 -6.02
C ILE A 7 -2.28 -3.48 -7.20
N LEU A 8 -2.86 -4.25 -8.13
CA LEU A 8 -2.23 -4.72 -9.36
C LEU A 8 -2.55 -3.75 -10.52
N GLU A 9 -1.59 -2.93 -10.92
CA GLU A 9 -1.54 -2.37 -12.28
C GLU A 9 -0.25 -2.85 -12.97
N GLY A 10 -0.42 -3.61 -14.06
CA GLY A 10 0.67 -4.12 -14.90
C GLY A 10 1.34 -5.42 -14.41
N GLY A 11 0.98 -6.55 -15.04
CA GLY A 11 1.86 -7.74 -15.17
C GLY A 11 1.93 -8.80 -14.07
N GLY A 12 1.12 -8.77 -13.00
CA GLY A 12 1.38 -9.57 -11.78
C GLY A 12 0.62 -10.90 -11.57
N GLU A 13 0.28 -11.68 -12.60
CA GLU A 13 -0.51 -12.92 -12.41
C GLU A 13 0.20 -14.01 -11.59
N ALA A 14 1.52 -14.19 -11.72
CA ALA A 14 2.26 -15.23 -10.98
C ALA A 14 2.53 -14.86 -9.51
N VAL A 15 2.58 -13.56 -9.21
CA VAL A 15 2.88 -12.99 -7.88
C VAL A 15 1.64 -13.07 -6.97
N ARG A 16 0.44 -12.96 -7.56
CA ARG A 16 -0.86 -13.18 -6.90
C ARG A 16 -0.92 -14.53 -6.18
N ASP A 17 -0.52 -15.60 -6.87
CA ASP A 17 -0.76 -16.97 -6.41
C ASP A 17 0.16 -17.39 -5.24
N THR A 18 1.32 -16.74 -5.10
CA THR A 18 2.27 -16.98 -4.01
C THR A 18 1.98 -16.13 -2.76
N LEU A 19 1.48 -14.89 -2.95
CA LEU A 19 1.21 -13.94 -1.86
C LEU A 19 -0.13 -14.14 -1.14
N LEU A 20 -1.12 -14.77 -1.80
CA LEU A 20 -2.48 -14.93 -1.29
C LEU A 20 -2.75 -16.36 -0.78
N SER A 21 -1.78 -16.99 -0.12
CA SER A 21 -1.75 -18.44 0.11
C SER A 21 -2.86 -19.02 1.00
N SER A 22 -3.82 -18.22 1.48
CA SER A 22 -5.19 -18.70 1.67
C SER A 22 -6.10 -17.93 0.72
N LYS A 23 -6.54 -18.60 -0.35
CA LYS A 23 -7.43 -18.08 -1.38
C LYS A 23 -8.67 -17.40 -0.77
N ASP A 24 -9.18 -17.96 0.32
CA ASP A 24 -10.40 -17.55 1.00
C ASP A 24 -10.31 -16.16 1.66
N SER A 25 -9.19 -15.81 2.31
CA SER A 25 -9.05 -14.50 2.99
C SER A 25 -8.87 -13.35 2.00
N ALA A 26 -8.19 -13.64 0.89
CA ALA A 26 -7.98 -12.69 -0.19
C ALA A 26 -9.26 -12.47 -1.01
N GLU A 27 -10.02 -13.54 -1.28
CA GLU A 27 -11.33 -13.46 -1.91
C GLU A 27 -12.31 -12.68 -1.02
N LEU A 28 -12.38 -12.96 0.29
CA LEU A 28 -13.24 -12.22 1.22
C LEU A 28 -12.92 -10.72 1.34
N PHE A 29 -11.64 -10.34 1.28
CA PHE A 29 -11.24 -8.93 1.25
C PHE A 29 -11.56 -8.28 -0.11
N ALA A 30 -11.26 -8.94 -1.22
CA ALA A 30 -11.50 -8.41 -2.56
C ALA A 30 -13.01 -8.34 -2.91
N GLU A 31 -13.82 -9.24 -2.37
CA GLU A 31 -15.28 -9.26 -2.60
C GLU A 31 -16.04 -8.21 -1.77
N ARG A 32 -15.43 -7.68 -0.70
CA ARG A 32 -16.13 -6.84 0.28
C ARG A 32 -15.50 -5.48 0.58
N PHE A 33 -14.22 -5.28 0.29
CA PHE A 33 -13.57 -3.99 0.50
C PHE A 33 -14.00 -2.99 -0.56
N ASP A 34 -14.82 -2.02 -0.15
CA ASP A 34 -15.17 -0.87 -1.00
C ASP A 34 -14.22 0.27 -0.66
N GLY A 35 -13.45 0.74 -1.64
CA GLY A 35 -12.39 1.70 -1.41
C GLY A 35 -12.15 2.64 -2.59
N TRP A 36 -11.67 3.84 -2.27
CA TRP A 36 -11.37 4.86 -3.27
C TRP A 36 -9.88 4.92 -3.57
N TYR A 37 -9.52 5.14 -4.83
CA TYR A 37 -8.16 5.52 -5.18
C TYR A 37 -8.08 7.04 -5.33
N ASP A 38 -7.15 7.68 -4.64
CA ASP A 38 -6.86 9.12 -4.69
C ASP A 38 -6.56 9.57 -6.12
N SER A 39 -7.61 9.91 -6.88
CA SER A 39 -7.56 10.15 -8.31
C SER A 39 -8.54 11.26 -8.70
N VAL A 40 -9.82 10.95 -8.82
CA VAL A 40 -10.85 11.97 -9.06
C VAL A 40 -11.22 12.66 -7.74
N THR A 41 -11.32 13.97 -7.76
CA THR A 41 -11.70 14.78 -6.59
C THR A 41 -13.20 14.98 -6.49
N VAL A 42 -13.67 15.55 -5.37
CA VAL A 42 -15.06 16.00 -5.20
C VAL A 42 -15.52 16.98 -6.31
N ASP A 43 -14.59 17.75 -6.88
CA ASP A 43 -14.85 18.66 -8.00
C ASP A 43 -14.90 17.93 -9.36
N SER A 44 -14.87 16.60 -9.39
CA SER A 44 -14.92 15.75 -10.58
C SER A 44 -13.72 15.89 -11.54
N HIS A 45 -12.55 16.30 -11.02
CA HIS A 45 -11.31 16.40 -11.80
C HIS A 45 -10.33 15.29 -11.42
N LEU A 46 -9.63 14.72 -12.42
CA LEU A 46 -8.50 13.82 -12.19
C LEU A 46 -7.31 14.63 -11.66
N HIS A 47 -7.01 14.49 -10.37
CA HIS A 47 -5.92 15.16 -9.70
C HIS A 47 -5.56 14.41 -8.41
N TRP A 48 -4.42 13.71 -8.41
CA TRP A 48 -3.90 13.01 -7.23
C TRP A 48 -3.50 14.01 -6.15
N GLN A 49 -4.04 13.88 -4.93
CA GLN A 49 -3.67 14.74 -3.81
C GLN A 49 -2.37 14.27 -3.15
N ASN A 50 -2.08 12.97 -3.21
CA ASN A 50 -1.04 12.28 -2.47
C ASN A 50 -1.22 12.38 -0.95
N GLU A 51 -2.44 12.67 -0.48
CA GLU A 51 -2.82 12.77 0.92
C GLU A 51 -4.33 12.59 1.07
N LEU A 52 -4.80 12.35 2.29
CA LEU A 52 -6.21 12.54 2.62
C LEU A 52 -6.46 14.00 2.99
N ASN A 53 -7.35 14.68 2.27
CA ASN A 53 -7.72 16.07 2.51
C ASN A 53 -9.17 16.35 2.06
N GLU A 54 -9.60 17.61 2.12
CA GLU A 54 -10.98 18.03 1.84
C GLU A 54 -11.49 17.66 0.43
N LYS A 55 -10.59 17.36 -0.50
CA LYS A 55 -10.94 17.03 -1.89
C LYS A 55 -11.25 15.56 -2.12
N ASN A 56 -10.83 14.68 -1.22
CA ASN A 56 -11.05 13.23 -1.32
C ASN A 56 -11.60 12.59 -0.04
N GLU A 57 -11.68 13.32 1.09
CA GLU A 57 -12.23 12.80 2.36
C GLU A 57 -13.68 12.33 2.25
N VAL A 58 -14.48 12.97 1.40
CA VAL A 58 -15.89 12.60 1.18
C VAL A 58 -16.05 11.15 0.71
N PHE A 59 -15.08 10.62 -0.05
CA PHE A 59 -15.08 9.22 -0.48
C PHE A 59 -14.66 8.30 0.67
N PHE A 60 -13.61 8.70 1.41
CA PHE A 60 -13.14 7.97 2.58
C PHE A 60 -14.23 7.82 3.67
N ASP A 61 -15.08 8.84 3.85
CA ASP A 61 -16.15 8.85 4.84
C ASP A 61 -17.23 7.81 4.59
N ILE A 62 -17.48 7.45 3.33
CA ILE A 62 -18.57 6.53 2.93
C ILE A 62 -18.09 5.12 2.55
N LEU A 63 -16.78 4.93 2.39
CA LEU A 63 -16.13 3.69 1.98
C LEU A 63 -15.35 3.07 3.13
N ASP A 64 -14.89 1.82 2.99
CA ASP A 64 -14.10 1.15 4.02
C ASP A 64 -12.70 1.77 4.16
N GLY A 65 -12.14 2.29 3.06
CA GLY A 65 -10.84 2.96 3.07
C GLY A 65 -10.52 3.74 1.80
N ILE A 66 -9.32 4.33 1.79
CA ILE A 66 -8.77 5.07 0.67
C ILE A 66 -7.32 4.68 0.41
N PHE A 67 -7.01 4.46 -0.86
CA PHE A 67 -5.66 4.25 -1.37
C PHE A 67 -5.11 5.60 -1.82
N VAL A 68 -4.20 6.15 -1.02
CA VAL A 68 -3.52 7.42 -1.31
C VAL A 68 -2.43 7.18 -2.33
N ASN A 69 -2.32 8.07 -3.34
CA ASN A 69 -1.32 7.94 -4.38
C ASN A 69 0.11 7.97 -3.82
N TYR A 70 1.04 7.30 -4.51
CA TYR A 70 2.41 7.06 -4.03
C TYR A 70 3.33 8.29 -4.00
N GLY A 71 2.88 9.47 -4.43
CA GLY A 71 3.69 10.70 -4.49
C GLY A 71 3.83 11.49 -3.18
N TRP A 72 3.48 10.91 -2.04
CA TRP A 72 3.48 11.58 -0.72
C TRP A 72 4.90 11.85 -0.19
N ARG A 73 5.01 12.70 0.85
CA ARG A 73 6.28 13.09 1.49
C ARG A 73 6.27 12.74 2.98
N GLU A 74 7.44 12.76 3.64
CA GLU A 74 7.61 12.23 4.99
C GLU A 74 6.57 12.70 6.03
N GLY A 75 6.11 13.96 5.98
CA GLY A 75 5.10 14.48 6.92
C GLY A 75 3.64 14.23 6.51
N THR A 76 3.41 13.78 5.27
CA THR A 76 2.07 13.61 4.70
C THR A 76 1.28 12.45 5.34
N PRO A 77 1.87 11.29 5.68
CA PRO A 77 1.17 10.22 6.39
C PRO A 77 0.61 10.70 7.74
N GLN A 78 1.41 11.40 8.55
CA GLN A 78 0.95 11.99 9.80
C GLN A 78 -0.20 13.00 9.60
N GLN A 79 -0.11 13.86 8.58
CA GLN A 79 -1.16 14.84 8.27
C GLN A 79 -2.46 14.14 7.83
N SER A 80 -2.36 13.15 6.95
CA SER A 80 -3.51 12.35 6.51
C SER A 80 -4.14 11.59 7.69
N ALA A 81 -3.32 11.02 8.58
CA ALA A 81 -3.79 10.34 9.79
C ALA A 81 -4.56 11.27 10.72
N ALA A 82 -4.17 12.55 10.81
CA ALA A 82 -4.89 13.55 11.59
C ALA A 82 -6.29 13.81 11.02
N VAL A 83 -6.44 13.83 9.68
CA VAL A 83 -7.74 13.95 9.00
C VAL A 83 -8.59 12.70 9.21
N ALA A 84 -8.02 11.50 9.03
CA ALA A 84 -8.75 10.24 9.21
C ALA A 84 -9.15 9.93 10.67
N GLY A 85 -8.49 10.56 11.64
CA GLY A 85 -8.74 10.37 13.06
C GLY A 85 -8.70 8.89 13.48
N GLY A 86 -9.78 8.42 14.12
CA GLY A 86 -9.88 7.02 14.56
C GLY A 86 -9.89 5.99 13.43
N ARG A 87 -10.07 6.41 12.18
CA ARG A 87 -10.11 5.54 11.00
C ARG A 87 -8.78 5.48 10.24
N LYS A 88 -7.67 5.97 10.81
CA LYS A 88 -6.34 6.01 10.17
C LYS A 88 -5.82 4.69 9.59
N HIS A 89 -6.32 3.53 10.02
CA HIS A 89 -5.96 2.24 9.40
C HIS A 89 -6.71 1.95 8.09
N GLY A 90 -7.76 2.72 7.76
CA GLY A 90 -8.37 2.76 6.43
C GLY A 90 -7.61 3.68 5.45
N LEU A 91 -6.55 4.36 5.89
CA LEU A 91 -5.63 5.07 5.01
C LEU A 91 -4.53 4.12 4.54
N TYR A 92 -4.52 3.82 3.25
CA TYR A 92 -3.50 2.99 2.62
C TYR A 92 -2.56 3.87 1.79
N MET A 93 -1.43 4.25 2.37
CA MET A 93 -0.45 5.13 1.72
C MET A 93 0.35 4.35 0.68
N GLY A 94 0.28 4.76 -0.58
CA GLY A 94 0.88 4.05 -1.70
C GLY A 94 2.41 4.07 -1.72
N ILE A 95 3.06 2.98 -2.09
CA ILE A 95 4.51 2.91 -2.32
C ILE A 95 4.71 2.26 -3.69
N ASP A 96 5.29 3.00 -4.63
CA ASP A 96 5.61 2.46 -5.96
C ASP A 96 6.97 1.78 -5.93
N VAL A 97 6.99 0.45 -6.01
CA VAL A 97 8.24 -0.33 -5.97
C VAL A 97 9.12 -0.02 -7.19
N LEU A 98 8.55 0.47 -8.30
CA LEU A 98 9.35 0.96 -9.44
C LEU A 98 10.11 2.26 -9.15
N GLY A 99 9.83 2.93 -8.02
CA GLY A 99 10.55 4.12 -7.60
C GLY A 99 10.08 5.43 -8.26
N ARG A 100 8.93 5.44 -8.95
CA ARG A 100 8.48 6.62 -9.71
C ARG A 100 7.85 7.66 -8.78
N GLY A 101 8.69 8.57 -8.28
CA GLY A 101 8.23 9.68 -7.44
C GLY A 101 7.80 9.29 -6.02
N THR A 102 7.90 8.00 -5.67
CA THR A 102 7.63 7.50 -4.31
C THR A 102 8.64 8.01 -3.30
N PHE A 103 8.20 8.23 -2.07
CA PHE A 103 9.12 8.41 -0.96
C PHE A 103 9.99 7.15 -0.77
N GLY A 104 11.26 7.33 -0.41
CA GLY A 104 12.22 6.23 -0.28
C GLY A 104 12.81 5.70 -1.61
N GLY A 105 12.21 6.04 -2.76
CA GLY A 105 12.75 5.68 -4.09
C GLY A 105 12.47 4.26 -4.58
N GLY A 106 11.65 3.48 -3.86
CA GLY A 106 11.19 2.14 -4.29
C GLY A 106 12.29 1.08 -4.29
N GLY A 107 12.04 -0.02 -4.98
CA GLY A 107 12.92 -1.18 -5.10
C GLY A 107 13.34 -1.71 -3.73
N TRP A 108 14.65 -1.92 -3.55
CA TRP A 108 15.24 -2.32 -2.28
C TRP A 108 15.09 -1.28 -1.15
N ASN A 109 14.80 -0.02 -1.48
CA ASN A 109 14.58 1.05 -0.50
C ASN A 109 13.10 1.21 -0.10
N THR A 110 12.21 0.31 -0.51
CA THR A 110 10.79 0.31 -0.11
C THR A 110 10.62 0.34 1.42
N ASN A 111 11.55 -0.27 2.16
CA ASN A 111 11.58 -0.26 3.63
C ASN A 111 11.64 1.18 4.22
N VAL A 112 12.29 2.12 3.54
CA VAL A 112 12.40 3.52 3.99
C VAL A 112 11.02 4.17 4.08
N ALA A 113 10.15 3.91 3.11
CA ALA A 113 8.78 4.39 3.14
C ALA A 113 7.96 3.66 4.21
N LEU A 114 8.13 2.34 4.33
CA LEU A 114 7.42 1.53 5.32
C LEU A 114 7.76 1.93 6.76
N ASP A 115 9.00 2.30 7.05
CA ASP A 115 9.41 2.80 8.37
C ASP A 115 8.67 4.09 8.74
N VAL A 116 8.47 5.00 7.79
CA VAL A 116 7.68 6.23 8.00
C VAL A 116 6.20 5.91 8.25
N LEU A 117 5.61 5.04 7.44
CA LEU A 117 4.19 4.66 7.60
C LEU A 117 3.93 3.94 8.93
N LYS A 118 4.88 3.10 9.36
CA LYS A 118 4.85 2.42 10.65
C LYS A 118 4.98 3.39 11.82
N ARG A 119 5.90 4.36 11.72
CA ARG A 119 6.07 5.43 12.72
C ARG A 119 4.79 6.25 12.90
N ASP A 120 4.12 6.57 11.79
CA ASP A 120 2.93 7.42 11.79
C ASP A 120 1.62 6.61 11.99
N ASP A 121 1.73 5.29 12.17
CA ASP A 121 0.67 4.34 12.51
C ASP A 121 -0.51 4.34 11.51
N VAL A 122 -0.17 4.32 10.22
CA VAL A 122 -1.10 4.20 9.08
C VAL A 122 -0.83 2.92 8.28
N SER A 123 -1.73 2.57 7.35
CA SER A 123 -1.57 1.40 6.49
C SER A 123 -0.76 1.74 5.23
N ALA A 124 -0.19 0.73 4.59
CA ALA A 124 0.58 0.84 3.35
C ALA A 124 -0.13 0.11 2.20
N ALA A 125 -0.03 0.66 1.00
CA ALA A 125 -0.39 -0.04 -0.24
C ALA A 125 0.84 -0.15 -1.14
N ILE A 126 1.21 -1.37 -1.52
CA ILE A 126 2.38 -1.61 -2.38
C ILE A 126 1.95 -1.70 -3.84
N PHE A 127 2.50 -0.82 -4.68
CA PHE A 127 2.27 -0.75 -6.12
C PHE A 127 3.41 -1.39 -6.89
N ALA A 128 3.08 -2.04 -8.00
CA ALA A 128 4.03 -2.77 -8.85
C ALA A 128 4.95 -3.76 -8.10
N PRO A 129 4.40 -4.64 -7.23
CA PRO A 129 5.22 -5.60 -6.48
C PRO A 129 5.94 -6.63 -7.38
N GLY A 130 5.53 -6.75 -8.65
CA GLY A 130 6.19 -7.60 -9.65
C GLY A 130 7.64 -7.22 -9.96
N TRP A 131 8.07 -5.99 -9.65
CA TRP A 131 9.45 -5.53 -9.86
C TRP A 131 10.50 -6.48 -9.26
N VAL A 132 10.19 -7.09 -8.12
CA VAL A 132 11.04 -8.05 -7.39
C VAL A 132 11.34 -9.29 -8.22
N HIS A 133 10.37 -9.74 -9.02
CA HIS A 133 10.53 -10.88 -9.93
C HIS A 133 11.33 -10.51 -11.19
N GLU A 134 11.23 -9.26 -11.63
CA GLU A 134 11.76 -8.78 -12.91
C GLU A 134 13.21 -8.29 -12.84
N HIS A 135 13.73 -8.04 -11.63
CA HIS A 135 15.11 -7.59 -11.44
C HIS A 135 15.96 -8.74 -10.88
N GLU A 136 17.03 -9.08 -11.62
CA GLU A 136 17.87 -10.26 -11.40
C GLU A 136 18.30 -10.43 -9.94
N GLN A 137 17.98 -11.60 -9.40
CA GLN A 137 18.41 -12.03 -8.08
C GLN A 137 19.23 -13.32 -8.21
N GLU A 138 20.28 -13.47 -7.39
CA GLU A 138 21.01 -14.73 -7.29
C GLU A 138 20.16 -15.84 -6.64
N THR A 139 19.09 -15.46 -5.92
CA THR A 139 18.19 -16.34 -5.18
C THR A 139 16.83 -16.46 -5.85
N ASP A 140 16.13 -17.57 -5.62
CA ASP A 140 14.80 -17.80 -6.18
C ASP A 140 13.77 -16.76 -5.70
N PHE A 141 12.68 -16.62 -6.45
CA PHE A 141 11.64 -15.62 -6.22
C PHE A 141 11.00 -15.65 -4.82
N GLN A 142 10.85 -16.84 -4.20
CA GLN A 142 10.30 -16.92 -2.84
C GLN A 142 11.31 -16.37 -1.84
N THR A 143 12.58 -16.71 -1.97
CA THR A 143 13.65 -16.18 -1.12
C THR A 143 13.81 -14.67 -1.28
N ALA A 144 13.75 -14.18 -2.51
CA ALA A 144 13.76 -12.76 -2.88
C ALA A 144 12.65 -11.94 -2.19
N GLN A 145 11.42 -12.42 -2.36
CA GLN A 145 10.23 -11.83 -1.80
C GLN A 145 10.23 -11.93 -0.27
N ASN A 146 10.59 -13.09 0.27
CA ASN A 146 10.73 -13.28 1.70
C ASN A 146 11.82 -12.38 2.27
N ASN A 147 12.98 -12.19 1.63
CA ASN A 147 13.99 -11.26 2.13
C ASN A 147 13.50 -9.81 2.16
N GLN A 148 12.74 -9.38 1.13
CA GLN A 148 12.10 -8.07 1.15
C GLN A 148 11.06 -7.98 2.27
N LEU A 149 10.30 -9.05 2.56
CA LEU A 149 9.28 -9.12 3.62
C LEU A 149 9.84 -9.44 5.04
N GLU A 150 11.02 -10.04 5.14
CA GLU A 150 11.74 -10.42 6.37
C GLU A 150 12.52 -9.23 6.91
N HIS A 151 13.15 -8.42 6.03
CA HIS A 151 13.58 -7.07 6.38
C HIS A 151 12.41 -6.18 6.84
N LEU A 152 11.17 -6.54 6.52
CA LEU A 152 9.94 -5.88 6.98
C LEU A 152 9.41 -6.39 8.33
N SER A 153 10.02 -7.42 8.93
CA SER A 153 9.59 -7.97 10.24
C SER A 153 8.08 -8.26 10.33
N ILE A 154 7.47 -8.79 9.26
CA ILE A 154 6.07 -9.26 9.29
C ILE A 154 5.99 -10.65 8.67
N VAL A 155 6.35 -11.67 9.46
CA VAL A 155 5.93 -13.06 9.19
C VAL A 155 5.35 -13.75 10.43
N GLU A 156 5.54 -13.25 11.65
CA GLU A 156 5.05 -13.94 12.87
C GLU A 156 4.14 -13.09 13.79
N GLY A 157 3.12 -12.41 13.24
CA GLY A 157 2.23 -11.58 14.05
C GLY A 157 0.74 -11.68 13.77
N ILE A 158 0.29 -12.54 12.86
CA ILE A 158 -1.13 -12.65 12.47
C ILE A 158 -1.70 -13.99 12.95
N TYR A 159 -1.51 -14.29 14.23
CA TYR A 159 -2.36 -15.23 14.97
C TYR A 159 -2.29 -14.83 16.45
N HIS A 160 -3.22 -13.97 16.88
CA HIS A 160 -3.91 -13.99 18.18
C HIS A 160 -4.88 -12.81 18.29
#